data_AF-A0A964VTH2-F1
#
_entry.id   AF-A0A964VTH2-F1
#
_cell.length_a   1.000
_cell.length_b   1.000
_cell.length_c   1.000
_cell.angle_alpha   90.00
_cell.angle_beta   90.00
_cell.angle_gamma   90.00
#
_symmetry.space_group_name_H-M   'P 1'
#
loop_
_entity.id
_entity.type
_entity.pdbx_description
1 polymer ?
#
loop_
_entity_poly.entity_id
_entity_poly.type
_entity_poly.pdbx_seq_one_letter_code
_entity_poly.pdbx_strand_id
1 'polypeptide(L)' 'MKVVIGSVSPIKKEAVERGFKMLFPAVDFVFECVKANSGIGDQPMSNDEIRSGALGRIKHSRELVS' A
#
# COMPACT_ATOMS: atom_id res chain seq x y z
N MET A 1 1.24 1.90 16.30
CA MET A 1 1.66 0.90 15.29
C MET A 1 1.86 1.60 13.94
N LYS A 2 2.90 1.28 13.16
CA LYS A 2 3.16 1.92 11.86
C LYS A 2 2.56 1.09 10.71
N VAL A 3 1.84 1.74 9.79
CA VAL A 3 1.29 1.14 8.57
C VAL A 3 1.85 1.88 7.37
N VAL A 4 2.54 1.15 6.50
CA VAL A 4 3.14 1.71 5.28
C VAL A 4 2.25 1.40 4.09
N ILE A 5 1.91 2.43 3.33
CA ILE A 5 1.08 2.37 2.14
C ILE A 5 1.98 2.62 0.93
N GLY A 6 2.18 1.59 0.10
CA GLY A 6 3.00 1.65 -1.13
C GLY A 6 2.38 2.45 -2.27
N SER A 7 1.67 3.54 -1.97
CA SER A 7 0.97 4.41 -2.92
C SER A 7 0.83 5.80 -2.34
N VAL A 8 1.04 6.82 -3.18
CA VAL A 8 0.82 8.24 -2.84
C VAL A 8 -0.57 8.75 -3.22
N SER A 9 -1.44 7.88 -3.73
CA SER A 9 -2.83 8.25 -4.05
C SER A 9 -3.61 8.60 -2.77
N PRO A 10 -4.22 9.81 -2.70
CA PRO A 10 -4.96 10.24 -1.50
C PRO A 10 -6.20 9.38 -1.24
N ILE A 11 -6.88 8.91 -2.29
CA ILE A 11 -8.07 8.06 -2.18
C ILE A 11 -7.69 6.70 -1.57
N LYS A 12 -6.57 6.11 -2.02
CA LYS A 12 -6.09 4.82 -1.46
C LYS A 12 -5.66 4.98 -0.01
N LYS A 13 -5.00 6.09 0.34
CA LYS A 13 -4.64 6.40 1.72
C LYS A 13 -5.88 6.41 2.61
N GLU A 14 -6.89 7.20 2.24
CA GLU A 14 -8.12 7.33 3.01
C GLU A 14 -8.87 6.00 3.18
N ALA A 15 -8.95 5.19 2.12
CA ALA A 15 -9.57 3.86 2.19
C ALA A 15 -8.87 2.94 3.21
N VAL A 16 -7.53 2.94 3.23
CA VAL A 16 -6.74 2.16 4.19
C VAL A 16 -6.94 2.69 5.61
N GLU A 17 -6.87 4.00 5.82
CA GLU A 17 -7.07 4.60 7.16
C GLU A 17 -8.43 4.25 7.74
N ARG A 18 -9.50 4.39 6.94
CA ARG A 18 -10.86 4.04 7.35
C ARG A 18 -10.97 2.55 7.68
N GLY A 19 -10.47 1.66 6.82
CA GLY A 19 -10.52 0.23 7.02
C GLY A 19 -9.81 -0.23 8.31
N PHE A 20 -8.60 0.29 8.56
CA PHE A 20 -7.84 -0.03 9.77
C PHE A 20 -8.53 0.48 11.04
N LYS A 21 -9.05 1.72 11.03
CA LYS A 21 -9.79 2.28 12.18
C LYS A 21 -11.09 1.51 12.46
N MET A 22 -11.78 1.05 11.43
CA MET A 22 -13.01 0.26 11.58
C MET A 22 -12.74 -1.12 12.17
N LEU A 23 -11.70 -1.82 11.69
CA LEU A 23 -11.37 -3.17 12.14
C LEU A 23 -10.66 -3.21 13.49
N PHE A 24 -9.90 -2.15 13.82
CA PHE A 24 -9.07 -2.08 15.02
C PHE A 24 -9.26 -0.73 15.74
N PRO A 25 -10.45 -0.46 16.30
CA PRO A 25 -10.79 0.85 16.85
C PRO A 25 -9.97 1.26 18.08
N ALA A 26 -9.38 0.30 18.79
CA ALA A 26 -8.59 0.55 19.99
C ALA A 26 -7.08 0.68 19.72
N VAL A 27 -6.65 0.62 18.45
CA VAL A 27 -5.23 0.67 18.07
C VAL A 27 -4.91 2.00 17.42
N ASP A 28 -3.92 2.71 17.97
CA ASP A 28 -3.38 3.91 17.35
C ASP A 28 -2.41 3.54 16.20
N PHE A 29 -2.77 3.97 15.00
CA PHE A 29 -1.97 3.77 13.79
C PHE A 29 -1.33 5.08 13.31
N VAL A 30 -0.08 4.99 12.87
CA VAL A 30 0.62 6.03 12.11
C VAL A 30 0.75 5.53 10.67
N PHE A 31 0.17 6.26 9.72
CA PHE A 31 0.17 5.90 8.31
C PHE A 31 1.25 6.68 7.56
N GLU A 32 2.11 5.97 6.83
CA GLU A 32 3.14 6.55 5.97
C GLU A 32 2.93 6.11 4.52
N CYS A 33 2.82 7.07 3.60
CA CYS A 33 2.72 6.78 2.18
C CYS A 33 4.10 6.86 1.52
N VAL A 34 4.47 5.82 0.77
CA VAL A 34 5.72 5.78 0.01
C VAL A 34 5.43 5.59 -1.48
N LYS A 35 6.24 6.22 -2.32
CA LYS A 35 6.15 6.07 -3.78
C LYS A 35 6.83 4.78 -4.22
N ALA A 36 6.11 3.66 -4.08
CA ALA A 36 6.66 2.35 -4.42
C ALA A 36 6.48 1.96 -5.90
N ASN A 37 7.51 1.39 -6.50
CA ASN A 37 7.45 0.79 -7.84
C ASN A 37 6.81 -0.60 -7.77
N SER A 38 6.04 -0.95 -8.80
CA SER A 38 5.35 -2.24 -8.91
C SER A 38 6.16 -3.32 -9.62
N GLY A 39 7.22 -2.95 -10.36
CA GLY A 39 8.04 -3.91 -11.12
C GLY A 39 7.34 -4.51 -12.34
N ILE A 40 6.13 -4.06 -12.67
CA ILE A 40 5.36 -4.45 -13.86
C ILE A 40 5.04 -3.21 -14.70
N GLY A 41 4.50 -3.42 -15.92
CA GLY A 41 4.03 -2.33 -16.78
C GLY A 41 2.84 -1.57 -16.20
N ASP A 42 2.64 -0.33 -16.66
CA ASP A 42 1.62 0.60 -16.14
C ASP A 42 0.18 0.17 -16.42
N GLN A 43 -0.05 -0.67 -17.44
CA GLN A 43 -1.35 -1.19 -17.84
C GLN A 43 -1.35 -2.73 -17.74
N PRO A 44 -1.52 -3.29 -16.53
CA PRO A 44 -1.67 -4.72 -16.36
C PRO A 44 -3.01 -5.19 -16.94
N MET A 45 -2.99 -6.27 -17.70
CA MET A 45 -4.15 -6.78 -18.43
C MET A 45 -4.73 -8.06 -17.82
N SER A 46 -4.10 -8.59 -16.76
CA SER A 46 -4.56 -9.78 -16.05
C SER A 46 -4.57 -9.61 -14.53
N ASN A 47 -5.40 -10.41 -13.85
CA ASN A 47 -5.45 -10.43 -12.39
C ASN A 47 -4.10 -10.85 -11.78
N ASP A 48 -3.39 -11.76 -12.43
CA ASP A 48 -2.07 -12.23 -11.98
C ASP A 48 -1.01 -11.13 -12.07
N GLU A 49 -1.03 -10.34 -13.14
CA GLU A 49 -0.19 -9.14 -13.24
C GLU A 49 -0.54 -8.11 -12.19
N ILE A 50 -1.83 -7.77 -12.00
CA ILE A 50 -2.28 -6.82 -10.97
C ILE A 50 -1.79 -7.27 -9.58
N ARG A 51 -1.94 -8.56 -9.27
CA ARG A 51 -1.46 -9.16 -8.01
C ARG A 51 0.05 -9.07 -7.88
N SER A 52 0.78 -9.39 -8.94
CA SER A 52 2.25 -9.30 -8.97
C SER A 52 2.73 -7.87 -8.75
N GLY A 53 2.09 -6.89 -9.39
CA GLY A 53 2.39 -5.47 -9.18
C GLY A 53 2.06 -4.97 -7.77
N ALA A 54 1.02 -5.52 -7.12
CA ALA A 54 0.74 -5.23 -5.72
C ALA A 54 1.84 -5.77 -4.79
N LEU A 55 2.28 -7.02 -5.02
CA LEU A 55 3.38 -7.64 -4.27
C LEU A 55 4.71 -6.90 -4.49
N GLY A 56 4.99 -6.47 -5.73
CA GLY A 56 6.16 -5.66 -6.06
C GLY A 56 6.18 -4.33 -5.28
N ARG A 57 5.04 -3.64 -5.21
CA ARG A 57 4.90 -2.42 -4.40
C ARG A 57 5.17 -2.69 -2.92
N ILE A 58 4.68 -3.80 -2.36
CA ILE A 58 4.92 -4.17 -0.96
C ILE A 58 6.42 -4.39 -0.72
N LYS A 59 7.08 -5.15 -1.60
CA LYS A 59 8.53 -5.43 -1.50
C LYS A 59 9.33 -4.12 -1.52
N HIS A 60 9.11 -3.27 -2.52
CA HIS A 60 9.83 -2.01 -2.63
C HIS A 60 9.48 -1.03 -1.50
N SER A 61 8.24 -1.05 -0.98
CA SER A 61 7.88 -0.25 0.20
C SER A 61 8.70 -0.64 1.43
N ARG A 62 9.00 -1.93 1.63
CA ARG A 62 9.86 -2.39 2.74
C ARG A 62 11.29 -1.89 2.60
N GLU A 63 11.83 -1.87 1.38
CA GLU A 63 13.17 -1.37 1.09
C GLU A 63 13.30 0.15 1.30
N LEU A 64 12.22 0.91 1.12
CA LEU A 64 12.20 2.36 1.32
C LEU A 64 12.09 2.79 2.79
N VAL A 65 11.64 1.91 3.67
CA VAL A 65 11.32 2.22 5.09
C VAL A 65 12.14 1.39 6.08
N SER A 66 13.06 0.56 5.58
CA SER A 66 14.00 -0.25 6.36
C SER A 66 15.07 0.60 7.02
#